data_AF-A0A2E3NC41-F1
#
_entry.id   AF-A0A2E3NC41-F1
#
_cell.length_a   1.000
_cell.length_b   1.000
_cell.length_c   1.000
_cell.angle_alpha   90.00
_cell.angle_beta   90.00
_cell.angle_gamma   90.00
#
_symmetry.space_group_name_H-M   'P 1'
#
loop_
_entity.id
_entity.type
_entity.pdbx_description
1 polymer ?
#
loop_
_entity_poly.entity_id
_entity_poly.type
_entity_poly.pdbx_seq_one_letter_code
_entity_poly.pdbx_strand_id
1 'polypeptide(L)'
;MKILSSRILVLLCAGLAVAAGLLFAEEEGYRTFTDAKGRTLEAIVVSKTDTAVNLLIKGRENPVEVALKLLSSKDQAFLKSWVPPKVPSAELKKLFLKKCRTLTVRELLELRGYESFKFTFANNSLIIPGLLNGKKARFLVDTGAHNTILHDAFAKEAGCRMGPYDEVVAGVGGTAPAAYTKVDRIQLGETLLLDKKLLCTDLTNGLPAGSKPKEDAIIGGELLARLDAVISYRERLIFLRPDLGDKPEVAELGERAGEKESQFDFRIFKLKDGTTIRGKLVAKNESGTGITIELVNGENRGFTVDRFKPDDELLIRRWSEDAVAFERNCRDLTVKDLLNIRSYQSFETERKGNHIYVEGALNGQKAKFLVDTGADGSLFNIGSANQYRCEVGPMDQWVYGIGGRAPAAVTKFKSIEVGKTLIENRRILSADFSSRNSVGIYGGDFMRELDAVITYREMRLFLRQR
;
A
#
# COMPACT_ATOMS: atom_id res chain seq x y z
N MET A 1 -55.69 -21.09 -11.15
CA MET A 1 -54.58 -21.54 -12.03
C MET A 1 -53.28 -21.05 -11.42
N LYS A 2 -52.61 -21.87 -10.61
CA LYS A 2 -51.42 -22.70 -10.94
C LYS A 2 -50.20 -21.89 -11.45
N ILE A 3 -49.26 -21.54 -10.56
CA ILE A 3 -47.90 -22.13 -10.28
C ILE A 3 -46.79 -21.59 -11.22
N LEU A 4 -45.81 -20.86 -10.65
CA LEU A 4 -44.34 -21.15 -10.53
C LEU A 4 -43.63 -19.84 -10.09
N SER A 5 -43.06 -19.76 -8.86
CA SER A 5 -41.64 -20.03 -8.50
C SER A 5 -40.76 -18.76 -8.63
N SER A 6 -39.89 -18.31 -7.73
CA SER A 6 -39.12 -18.96 -6.65
C SER A 6 -38.67 -17.92 -5.60
N ARG A 7 -38.31 -18.44 -4.42
CA ARG A 7 -37.95 -17.78 -3.16
C ARG A 7 -36.54 -17.18 -3.17
N ILE A 8 -36.41 -16.06 -2.47
CA ILE A 8 -35.17 -15.52 -1.89
C ILE A 8 -34.52 -16.60 -1.01
N LEU A 9 -33.33 -17.07 -1.40
CA LEU A 9 -32.51 -18.01 -0.63
C LEU A 9 -31.10 -17.43 -0.49
N VAL A 10 -30.68 -17.41 0.77
CA VAL A 10 -29.32 -17.34 1.31
C VAL A 10 -28.29 -18.02 0.39
N LEU A 11 -27.17 -17.32 0.11
CA LEU A 11 -26.01 -17.89 -0.56
C LEU A 11 -24.81 -17.80 0.38
N LEU A 12 -24.40 -18.97 0.90
CA LEU A 12 -23.11 -19.23 1.49
C LEU A 12 -22.43 -20.33 0.67
N CYS A 13 -21.15 -20.11 0.34
CA CYS A 13 -20.10 -21.09 0.02
C CYS A 13 -20.25 -22.08 -1.15
N ALA A 14 -19.27 -22.08 -2.07
CA ALA A 14 -18.41 -23.25 -2.33
C ALA A 14 -17.33 -22.96 -3.39
N GLY A 15 -16.08 -23.21 -3.04
CA GLY A 15 -15.00 -23.55 -3.95
C GLY A 15 -14.40 -24.88 -3.49
N LEU A 16 -14.96 -25.96 -4.05
CA LEU A 16 -14.56 -27.38 -4.04
C LEU A 16 -14.35 -28.14 -2.72
N ALA A 17 -15.24 -29.13 -2.55
CA ALA A 17 -15.10 -30.27 -1.67
C ALA A 17 -14.12 -31.32 -2.28
N VAL A 18 -13.25 -31.86 -1.42
CA VAL A 18 -12.79 -33.25 -1.52
C VAL A 18 -13.21 -33.96 -0.23
N ALA A 19 -13.61 -35.21 -0.41
CA ALA A 19 -14.56 -35.96 0.40
C ALA A 19 -14.12 -36.35 1.83
N ALA A 20 -15.13 -36.81 2.58
CA ALA A 20 -15.12 -37.57 3.82
C ALA A 20 -15.12 -36.76 5.14
N GLY A 21 -16.35 -36.58 5.66
CA GLY A 21 -16.70 -36.47 7.08
C GLY A 21 -15.97 -35.41 7.91
N LEU A 22 -16.58 -34.24 8.12
CA LEU A 22 -16.15 -33.34 9.18
C LEU A 22 -17.36 -32.60 9.76
N LEU A 23 -17.48 -32.73 11.08
CA LEU A 23 -18.40 -32.07 11.98
C LEU A 23 -18.51 -30.56 11.67
N PHE A 24 -19.69 -29.99 11.87
CA PHE A 24 -19.83 -28.56 12.10
C PHE A 24 -18.85 -28.17 13.22
N ALA A 25 -17.81 -27.40 12.90
CA ALA A 25 -16.91 -26.88 13.93
C ALA A 25 -17.73 -25.91 14.80
N GLU A 26 -17.88 -26.23 16.09
CA GLU A 26 -18.53 -25.35 17.07
C GLU A 26 -17.82 -23.99 17.11
N GLU A 27 -18.58 -22.90 17.24
CA GLU A 27 -18.04 -21.61 17.67
C GLU A 27 -17.36 -21.79 19.03
N GLU A 28 -16.07 -21.47 19.13
CA GLU A 28 -15.35 -21.66 20.38
C GLU A 28 -15.72 -20.57 21.42
N GLY A 29 -16.69 -20.89 22.26
CA GLY A 29 -17.18 -20.04 23.35
C GLY A 29 -16.30 -20.07 24.60
N TYR A 30 -16.78 -19.41 25.66
CA TYR A 30 -16.13 -19.45 26.97
C TYR A 30 -16.12 -20.86 27.54
N ARG A 31 -14.97 -21.29 28.05
CA ARG A 31 -14.76 -22.57 28.75
C ARG A 31 -14.33 -22.30 30.18
N THR A 32 -14.73 -23.18 31.10
CA THR A 32 -14.22 -23.16 32.48
C THR A 32 -12.83 -23.79 32.55
N PHE A 33 -11.86 -23.02 33.05
CA PHE A 33 -10.53 -23.49 33.44
C PHE A 33 -10.44 -23.56 34.95
N THR A 34 -9.71 -24.56 35.44
CA THR A 34 -9.51 -24.83 36.86
C THR A 34 -8.03 -24.81 37.18
N ASP A 35 -7.63 -24.14 38.26
CA ASP A 35 -6.25 -24.17 38.73
C ASP A 35 -5.94 -25.42 39.57
N ALA A 36 -4.67 -25.61 39.93
CA ALA A 36 -4.24 -26.72 40.78
C ALA A 36 -4.88 -26.74 42.19
N LYS A 37 -5.51 -25.65 42.62
CA LYS A 37 -6.20 -25.51 43.91
C LYS A 37 -7.72 -25.64 43.80
N GLY A 38 -8.25 -25.97 42.61
CA GLY A 38 -9.68 -26.15 42.36
C GLY A 38 -10.46 -24.84 42.11
N ARG A 39 -9.79 -23.69 42.02
CA ARG A 39 -10.43 -22.40 41.69
C ARG A 39 -10.69 -22.33 40.20
N THR A 40 -11.83 -21.77 39.81
CA THR A 40 -12.28 -21.74 38.41
C THR A 40 -12.33 -20.33 37.83
N LEU A 41 -12.20 -20.25 36.50
CA LEU A 41 -12.46 -19.05 35.72
C LEU A 41 -13.07 -19.43 34.36
N GLU A 42 -13.89 -18.55 33.79
CA GLU A 42 -14.37 -18.69 32.40
C GLU A 42 -13.44 -17.91 31.46
N ALA A 43 -12.90 -18.57 30.44
CA ALA A 43 -12.04 -17.94 29.45
C ALA A 43 -12.12 -18.61 28.07
N ILE A 44 -11.66 -17.89 27.05
CA ILE A 44 -11.41 -18.41 25.70
C ILE A 44 -9.90 -18.56 25.52
N VAL A 45 -9.44 -19.65 24.89
CA VAL A 45 -8.03 -19.82 24.52
C VAL A 45 -7.71 -18.91 23.34
N VAL A 46 -6.70 -18.06 23.49
CA VAL A 46 -6.24 -17.16 22.43
C VAL A 46 -5.06 -17.76 21.68
N SER A 47 -4.08 -18.27 22.42
CA SER A 47 -2.89 -18.97 21.91
C SER A 47 -2.27 -19.82 23.00
N LYS A 48 -1.31 -20.70 22.65
CA LYS A 48 -0.53 -21.48 23.61
C LYS A 48 0.90 -21.71 23.13
N THR A 49 1.79 -21.93 24.07
CA THR A 49 3.14 -22.48 23.88
C THR A 49 3.23 -23.86 24.55
N ASP A 50 4.42 -24.46 24.58
CA ASP A 50 4.64 -25.74 25.28
C ASP A 50 4.58 -25.60 26.81
N THR A 51 4.67 -24.37 27.34
CA THR A 51 4.78 -24.11 28.78
C THR A 51 3.72 -23.15 29.32
N ALA A 52 3.03 -22.40 28.47
CA ALA A 52 2.01 -21.43 28.85
C ALA A 52 0.80 -21.40 27.89
N VAL A 53 -0.30 -20.79 28.36
CA VAL A 53 -1.51 -20.51 27.56
C VAL A 53 -1.94 -19.07 27.77
N ASN A 54 -2.35 -18.40 26.69
CA ASN A 54 -2.95 -17.07 26.74
C ASN A 54 -4.48 -17.19 26.77
N LEU A 55 -5.10 -16.71 27.86
CA LEU A 55 -6.53 -16.84 28.12
C LEU A 55 -7.21 -15.46 28.11
N LEU A 56 -8.25 -15.30 27.29
CA LEU A 56 -9.16 -14.16 27.37
C LEU A 56 -10.24 -14.47 28.41
N ILE A 57 -10.06 -13.95 29.62
CA ILE A 57 -10.99 -14.15 30.73
C ILE A 57 -12.28 -13.35 30.49
N LYS A 58 -13.43 -13.96 30.77
CA LYS A 58 -14.74 -13.34 30.62
C LYS A 58 -14.82 -12.01 31.38
N GLY A 59 -15.25 -10.96 30.67
CA GLY A 59 -15.35 -9.60 31.20
C GLY A 59 -14.03 -8.82 31.26
N ARG A 60 -12.89 -9.41 30.87
CA ARG A 60 -11.63 -8.68 30.69
C ARG A 60 -11.41 -8.32 29.24
N GLU A 61 -10.75 -7.18 29.01
CA GLU A 61 -10.43 -6.75 27.65
C GLU A 61 -9.19 -7.39 27.05
N ASN A 62 -8.21 -7.77 27.89
CA ASN A 62 -6.91 -8.24 27.44
C ASN A 62 -6.66 -9.68 27.94
N PRO A 63 -6.04 -10.55 27.13
CA PRO A 63 -5.65 -11.89 27.56
C PRO A 63 -4.62 -11.86 28.68
N VAL A 64 -4.56 -12.95 29.44
CA VAL A 64 -3.58 -13.18 30.50
C VAL A 64 -2.82 -14.46 30.19
N GLU A 65 -1.50 -14.40 30.24
CA GLU A 65 -0.66 -15.60 30.15
C GLU A 65 -0.72 -16.38 31.47
N VAL A 66 -0.96 -17.68 31.37
CA VAL A 66 -1.02 -18.61 32.49
C VAL A 66 -0.08 -19.77 32.19
N ALA A 67 0.88 -20.02 33.09
CA ALA A 67 1.76 -21.17 32.98
C ALA A 67 0.92 -22.47 33.07
N LEU A 68 1.13 -23.41 32.14
CA LEU A 68 0.34 -24.65 32.04
C LEU A 68 0.36 -25.45 33.36
N LYS A 69 1.50 -25.44 34.06
CA LYS A 69 1.69 -26.10 35.37
C LYS A 69 0.74 -25.61 36.47
N LEU A 70 0.15 -24.42 36.32
CA LEU A 70 -0.79 -23.85 37.29
C LEU A 70 -2.22 -24.33 37.06
N LEU A 71 -2.52 -24.91 35.89
CA LEU A 71 -3.83 -25.43 35.52
C LEU A 71 -3.99 -26.89 35.97
N SER A 72 -5.24 -27.32 36.14
CA SER A 72 -5.59 -28.70 36.46
C SER A 72 -5.08 -29.68 35.40
N SER A 73 -4.83 -30.94 35.77
CA SER A 73 -4.40 -31.98 34.82
C SER A 73 -5.39 -32.16 33.66
N LYS A 74 -6.69 -31.95 33.91
CA LYS A 74 -7.74 -32.00 32.89
C LYS A 74 -7.59 -30.88 31.86
N ASP A 75 -7.30 -29.67 32.31
CA ASP A 75 -7.11 -28.52 31.42
C ASP A 75 -5.79 -28.59 30.66
N GLN A 76 -4.73 -29.09 31.29
CA GLN A 76 -3.47 -29.37 30.61
C GLN A 76 -3.66 -30.41 29.49
N ALA A 77 -4.44 -31.46 29.71
CA ALA A 77 -4.75 -32.46 28.68
C ALA A 77 -5.55 -31.85 27.51
N PHE A 78 -6.56 -31.03 27.80
CA PHE A 78 -7.31 -30.29 26.77
C PHE A 78 -6.38 -29.41 25.92
N LEU A 79 -5.50 -28.64 26.56
CA LEU A 79 -4.58 -27.71 25.86
C LEU A 79 -3.51 -28.44 25.04
N LYS A 80 -3.17 -29.69 25.36
CA LYS A 80 -2.29 -30.50 24.50
C LYS A 80 -2.93 -30.80 23.14
N SER A 81 -4.22 -31.11 23.12
CA SER A 81 -4.98 -31.40 21.89
C SER A 81 -5.64 -30.19 21.24
N TRP A 82 -5.61 -29.02 21.90
CA TRP A 82 -6.24 -27.81 21.40
C TRP A 82 -5.55 -27.31 20.12
N VAL A 83 -6.38 -26.97 19.14
CA VAL A 83 -5.98 -26.29 17.90
C VAL A 83 -6.83 -25.03 17.73
N PRO A 84 -6.29 -23.94 17.16
CA PRO A 84 -7.07 -22.73 16.91
C PRO A 84 -8.33 -23.02 16.08
N PRO A 85 -9.49 -22.43 16.44
CA PRO A 85 -10.72 -22.67 15.71
C PRO A 85 -10.67 -22.04 14.31
N LYS A 86 -11.26 -22.72 13.31
CA LYS A 86 -11.36 -22.19 11.94
C LYS A 86 -12.25 -20.94 11.87
N VAL A 87 -13.27 -20.85 12.72
CA VAL A 87 -14.15 -19.69 12.86
C VAL A 87 -14.00 -19.16 14.28
N PRO A 88 -13.42 -17.97 14.47
CA PRO A 88 -13.22 -17.41 15.80
C PRO A 88 -14.55 -16.90 16.38
N SER A 89 -14.72 -17.02 17.69
CA SER A 89 -15.86 -16.42 18.39
C SER A 89 -15.86 -14.89 18.31
N ALA A 90 -17.01 -14.27 18.58
CA ALA A 90 -17.17 -12.82 18.53
C ALA A 90 -16.12 -12.07 19.38
N GLU A 91 -15.75 -12.60 20.55
CA GLU A 91 -14.75 -12.00 21.43
C GLU A 91 -13.32 -12.10 20.87
N LEU A 92 -12.95 -13.27 20.32
CA LEU A 92 -11.67 -13.43 19.64
C LEU A 92 -11.59 -12.53 18.40
N LYS A 93 -12.69 -12.40 17.64
CA LYS A 93 -12.79 -11.47 16.51
C LYS A 93 -12.64 -10.02 16.97
N LYS A 94 -13.30 -9.61 18.06
CA LYS A 94 -13.18 -8.25 18.63
C LYS A 94 -11.76 -7.96 19.11
N LEU A 95 -11.13 -8.91 19.81
CA LEU A 95 -9.74 -8.80 20.24
C LEU A 95 -8.78 -8.70 19.05
N PHE A 96 -8.96 -9.55 18.03
CA PHE A 96 -8.20 -9.52 16.79
C PHE A 96 -8.33 -8.15 16.11
N LEU A 97 -9.55 -7.66 15.90
CA LEU A 97 -9.80 -6.35 15.29
C LEU A 97 -9.20 -5.19 16.12
N LYS A 98 -9.24 -5.27 17.45
CA LYS A 98 -8.60 -4.28 18.35
C LYS A 98 -7.09 -4.25 18.17
N LYS A 99 -6.44 -5.42 18.06
CA LYS A 99 -5.00 -5.52 17.75
C LYS A 99 -4.69 -5.09 16.30
N CYS A 100 -5.54 -5.41 15.33
CA CYS A 100 -5.36 -4.95 13.95
C CYS A 100 -5.44 -3.41 13.83
N ARG A 101 -6.25 -2.73 14.64
CA ARG A 101 -6.32 -1.25 14.64
C ARG A 101 -4.97 -0.60 14.88
N THR A 102 -4.11 -1.23 15.68
CA THR A 102 -2.78 -0.71 16.00
C THR A 102 -1.72 -1.03 14.93
N LEU A 103 -1.96 -1.99 14.01
CA LEU A 103 -1.03 -2.33 12.92
C LEU A 103 -0.99 -1.26 11.84
N THR A 104 0.11 -0.56 11.67
CA THR A 104 0.35 0.37 10.53
C THR A 104 0.19 -0.34 9.18
N VAL A 105 -0.11 0.42 8.11
CA VAL A 105 -0.13 -0.15 6.74
C VAL A 105 1.26 -0.71 6.42
N ARG A 106 2.32 -0.04 6.87
CA ARG A 106 3.70 -0.56 6.83
C ARG A 106 3.86 -1.92 7.47
N GLU A 107 3.44 -2.11 8.72
CA GLU A 107 3.57 -3.40 9.42
C GLU A 107 2.85 -4.51 8.63
N LEU A 108 1.63 -4.26 8.14
CA LEU A 108 0.89 -5.22 7.33
C LEU A 108 1.57 -5.55 5.99
N LEU A 109 2.04 -4.54 5.26
CA LEU A 109 2.58 -4.71 3.92
C LEU A 109 4.01 -5.27 3.92
N GLU A 110 4.86 -4.86 4.85
CA GLU A 110 6.23 -5.38 4.92
C GLU A 110 6.25 -6.87 5.30
N LEU A 111 5.25 -7.36 6.06
CA LEU A 111 5.03 -8.80 6.27
C LEU A 111 4.65 -9.57 5.00
N ARG A 112 4.27 -8.86 3.94
CA ARG A 112 3.90 -9.43 2.63
C ARG A 112 4.98 -9.22 1.58
N GLY A 113 6.20 -8.92 2.03
CA GLY A 113 7.35 -8.72 1.16
C GLY A 113 7.36 -7.39 0.42
N TYR A 114 6.55 -6.40 0.84
CA TYR A 114 6.71 -5.04 0.33
C TYR A 114 7.91 -4.37 0.99
N GLU A 115 8.62 -3.55 0.22
CA GLU A 115 9.55 -2.57 0.76
C GLU A 115 8.86 -1.21 0.87
N SER A 116 9.03 -0.53 2.00
CA SER A 116 8.55 0.84 2.18
C SER A 116 9.60 1.90 1.86
N PHE A 117 9.14 2.96 1.22
CA PHE A 117 9.92 4.15 0.85
C PHE A 117 9.22 5.38 1.38
N LYS A 118 9.95 6.18 2.16
CA LYS A 118 9.50 7.52 2.51
C LYS A 118 9.60 8.41 1.29
N PHE A 119 8.48 9.01 0.90
CA PHE A 119 8.48 10.06 -0.10
C PHE A 119 8.58 11.44 0.57
N THR A 120 9.13 12.39 -0.16
CA THR A 120 9.06 13.82 0.16
C THR A 120 8.08 14.51 -0.76
N PHE A 121 7.50 15.60 -0.29
CA PHE A 121 6.66 16.43 -1.13
C PHE A 121 7.50 17.48 -1.87
N ALA A 122 7.34 17.55 -3.19
CA ALA A 122 7.65 18.75 -3.96
C ALA A 122 6.30 19.43 -4.27
N ASN A 123 5.95 20.45 -3.49
CA ASN A 123 4.57 20.96 -3.36
C ASN A 123 3.60 19.87 -2.87
N ASN A 124 2.71 19.34 -3.71
CA ASN A 124 1.87 18.17 -3.40
C ASN A 124 2.28 16.90 -4.17
N SER A 125 3.22 17.01 -5.10
CA SER A 125 3.78 15.88 -5.83
C SER A 125 4.65 14.99 -4.94
N LEU A 126 4.61 13.68 -5.19
CA LEU A 126 5.34 12.68 -4.40
C LEU A 126 6.69 12.36 -5.04
N ILE A 127 7.79 12.63 -4.33
CA ILE A 127 9.15 12.34 -4.80
C ILE A 127 9.78 11.23 -3.96
N ILE A 128 10.26 10.17 -4.60
CA ILE A 128 11.10 9.15 -3.98
C ILE A 128 12.52 9.16 -4.55
N PRO A 129 13.54 8.87 -3.73
CA PRO A 129 14.90 8.70 -4.22
C PRO A 129 15.07 7.33 -4.88
N GLY A 130 15.94 7.26 -5.88
CA GLY A 130 16.40 6.01 -6.48
C GLY A 130 17.72 6.20 -7.23
N LEU A 131 18.12 5.18 -7.98
CA LEU A 131 19.28 5.24 -8.87
C LEU A 131 18.86 4.95 -10.31
N LEU A 132 19.43 5.70 -11.25
CA LEU A 132 19.37 5.46 -12.70
C LEU A 132 20.80 5.24 -13.18
N ASN A 133 21.12 4.05 -13.69
CA ASN A 133 22.47 3.61 -14.05
C ASN A 133 23.50 3.91 -12.94
N GLY A 134 23.12 3.69 -11.68
CA GLY A 134 23.96 3.95 -10.50
C GLY A 134 24.01 5.42 -10.04
N LYS A 135 23.44 6.36 -10.80
CA LYS A 135 23.38 7.78 -10.44
C LYS A 135 22.13 8.09 -9.63
N LYS A 136 22.28 8.88 -8.55
CA LYS A 136 21.15 9.32 -7.72
C LYS A 136 20.14 10.12 -8.54
N ALA A 137 18.88 9.75 -8.46
CA ALA A 137 17.78 10.35 -9.19
C ALA A 137 16.57 10.58 -8.27
N ARG A 138 15.79 11.62 -8.57
CA ARG A 138 14.50 11.94 -7.95
C ARG A 138 13.39 11.44 -8.87
N PHE A 139 12.56 10.54 -8.35
CA PHE A 139 11.44 9.96 -9.09
C PHE A 139 10.12 10.55 -8.60
N LEU A 140 9.39 11.21 -9.49
CA LEU A 140 7.99 11.57 -9.28
C LEU A 140 7.13 10.30 -9.36
N VAL A 141 6.29 10.05 -8.37
CA VAL A 141 5.27 8.98 -8.43
C VAL A 141 4.00 9.56 -9.06
N ASP A 142 3.62 9.04 -10.22
CA ASP A 142 2.54 9.61 -11.02
C ASP A 142 1.55 8.53 -11.49
N THR A 143 0.41 8.43 -10.77
CA THR A 143 -0.70 7.55 -11.15
C THR A 143 -1.48 8.05 -12.39
N GLY A 144 -1.29 9.30 -12.79
CA GLY A 144 -1.87 9.94 -13.98
C GLY A 144 -1.01 9.77 -15.24
N ALA A 145 0.24 9.36 -15.13
CA ALA A 145 1.11 9.03 -16.25
C ALA A 145 0.93 7.58 -16.70
N HIS A 146 0.76 7.38 -18.01
CA HIS A 146 0.62 6.03 -18.56
C HIS A 146 1.93 5.24 -18.52
N ASN A 147 3.05 5.91 -18.79
CA ASN A 147 4.38 5.31 -18.91
C ASN A 147 5.36 6.08 -18.02
N THR A 148 6.43 5.39 -17.61
CA THR A 148 7.61 5.99 -16.98
C THR A 148 8.39 6.78 -18.02
N ILE A 149 8.69 8.03 -17.68
CA ILE A 149 9.34 9.00 -18.57
C ILE A 149 10.54 9.59 -17.86
N LEU A 150 11.69 9.62 -18.53
CA LEU A 150 12.89 10.25 -18.00
C LEU A 150 13.01 11.71 -18.47
N HIS A 151 13.54 12.58 -17.61
CA HIS A 151 14.07 13.84 -18.08
C HIS A 151 15.31 13.57 -18.94
N ASP A 152 15.28 14.01 -20.19
CA ASP A 152 16.35 13.77 -21.16
C ASP A 152 17.73 14.27 -20.73
N ALA A 153 17.83 15.47 -20.16
CA ALA A 153 19.09 16.03 -19.67
C ALA A 153 19.71 15.11 -18.61
N PHE A 154 18.89 14.61 -17.67
CA PHE A 154 19.34 13.67 -16.65
C PHE A 154 19.63 12.28 -17.22
N ALA A 155 18.82 11.78 -18.16
CA ALA A 155 19.07 10.50 -18.83
C ALA A 155 20.45 10.50 -19.51
N LYS A 156 20.81 11.60 -20.20
CA LYS A 156 22.15 11.82 -20.75
C LYS A 156 23.22 11.85 -19.65
N GLU A 157 22.97 12.59 -18.57
CA GLU A 157 23.88 12.70 -17.42
C GLU A 157 24.13 11.37 -16.69
N ALA A 158 23.16 10.45 -16.75
CA ALA A 158 23.21 9.10 -16.21
C ALA A 158 23.74 8.06 -17.23
N GLY A 159 24.16 8.49 -18.41
CA GLY A 159 24.73 7.61 -19.44
C GLY A 159 23.71 6.70 -20.14
N CYS A 160 22.41 7.04 -20.12
CA CYS A 160 21.41 6.33 -20.91
C CYS A 160 21.65 6.53 -22.41
N ARG A 161 21.28 5.53 -23.22
CA ARG A 161 21.43 5.57 -24.68
C ARG A 161 20.14 6.05 -25.33
N MET A 162 20.08 7.33 -25.66
CA MET A 162 18.92 7.97 -26.27
C MET A 162 18.89 7.79 -27.79
N GLY A 163 17.72 7.48 -28.34
CA GLY A 163 17.45 7.48 -29.77
C GLY A 163 17.02 8.85 -30.30
N PRO A 164 16.51 8.91 -31.55
CA PRO A 164 15.94 10.13 -32.12
C PRO A 164 14.60 10.49 -31.46
N TYR A 165 14.24 11.78 -31.52
CA TYR A 165 13.01 12.34 -30.93
C TYR A 165 11.81 12.23 -31.89
N ASP A 166 11.55 11.01 -32.37
CA ASP A 166 10.51 10.72 -33.35
C ASP A 166 9.18 10.27 -32.71
N GLU A 167 9.16 10.13 -31.37
CA GLU A 167 7.97 9.77 -30.60
C GLU A 167 7.28 11.01 -30.04
N VAL A 168 6.05 10.84 -29.55
CA VAL A 168 5.26 11.92 -28.96
C VAL A 168 4.69 11.48 -27.62
N VAL A 169 4.84 12.33 -26.61
CA VAL A 169 4.14 12.22 -25.32
C VAL A 169 3.11 13.33 -25.20
N ALA A 170 2.03 13.08 -24.46
CA ALA A 170 0.91 14.00 -24.33
C ALA A 170 0.55 14.23 -22.86
N GLY A 171 0.04 15.42 -22.55
CA GLY A 171 -0.54 15.75 -21.26
C GLY A 171 -1.08 17.18 -21.24
N VAL A 172 -1.15 17.79 -20.06
CA VAL A 172 -1.52 19.21 -19.94
C VAL A 172 -0.52 20.06 -20.73
N GLY A 173 -1.03 21.03 -21.50
CA GLY A 173 -0.22 21.86 -22.41
C GLY A 173 -0.13 21.35 -23.84
N GLY A 174 -0.56 20.11 -24.12
CA GLY A 174 -0.50 19.52 -25.46
C GLY A 174 0.46 18.32 -25.54
N THR A 175 1.32 18.33 -26.55
CA THR A 175 2.26 17.25 -26.84
C THR A 175 3.71 17.72 -26.81
N ALA A 176 4.63 16.83 -26.45
CA ALA A 176 6.07 17.07 -26.56
C ALA A 176 6.75 15.95 -27.36
N PRO A 177 7.80 16.28 -28.14
CA PRO A 177 8.67 15.28 -28.75
C PRO A 177 9.33 14.42 -27.67
N ALA A 178 9.48 13.14 -27.95
CA ALA A 178 10.12 12.18 -27.06
C ALA A 178 11.02 11.23 -27.84
N ALA A 179 11.99 10.66 -27.14
CA ALA A 179 12.85 9.62 -27.68
C ALA A 179 12.75 8.37 -26.83
N TYR A 180 12.82 7.20 -27.48
CA TYR A 180 13.12 5.98 -26.74
C TYR A 180 14.57 6.04 -26.23
N THR A 181 14.77 5.61 -24.99
CA THR A 181 16.07 5.55 -24.33
C THR A 181 16.28 4.19 -23.70
N LYS A 182 17.46 3.61 -23.94
CA LYS A 182 17.89 2.37 -23.27
C LYS A 182 18.52 2.73 -21.93
N VAL A 183 17.96 2.15 -20.89
CA VAL A 183 18.34 2.28 -19.49
C VAL A 183 18.85 0.93 -19.01
N ASP A 184 20.08 0.89 -18.52
CA ASP A 184 20.70 -0.37 -18.12
C ASP A 184 20.16 -0.82 -16.76
N ARG A 185 19.94 0.13 -15.85
CA ARG A 185 19.49 -0.16 -14.49
C ARG A 185 18.68 0.98 -13.87
N ILE A 186 17.47 0.68 -13.39
CA ILE A 186 16.76 1.50 -12.40
C ILE A 186 16.77 0.74 -11.08
N GLN A 187 17.08 1.44 -9.99
CA GLN A 187 17.03 0.87 -8.65
C GLN A 187 16.19 1.74 -7.73
N LEU A 188 15.13 1.16 -7.18
CA LEU A 188 14.27 1.74 -6.17
C LEU A 188 14.37 0.86 -4.92
N GLY A 189 15.30 1.20 -4.01
CA GLY A 189 15.63 0.34 -2.87
C GLY A 189 16.23 -0.99 -3.33
N GLU A 190 15.59 -2.09 -2.93
CA GLU A 190 15.91 -3.44 -3.36
C GLU A 190 15.25 -3.80 -4.70
N THR A 191 14.28 -3.01 -5.15
CA THR A 191 13.68 -3.22 -6.48
C THR A 191 14.69 -2.87 -7.55
N LEU A 192 15.02 -3.83 -8.39
CA LEU A 192 15.90 -3.66 -9.53
C LEU A 192 15.10 -3.80 -10.83
N LEU A 193 15.37 -2.95 -11.81
CA LEU A 193 14.81 -3.04 -13.15
C LEU A 193 15.96 -2.89 -14.14
N LEU A 194 16.21 -3.93 -14.94
CA LEU A 194 17.33 -4.07 -15.86
C LEU A 194 16.88 -3.94 -17.32
N ASP A 195 17.78 -3.44 -18.16
CA ASP A 195 17.64 -3.38 -19.63
C ASP A 195 16.27 -2.85 -20.09
N LYS A 196 15.86 -1.69 -19.57
CA LYS A 196 14.57 -1.07 -19.91
C LYS A 196 14.70 -0.17 -21.13
N LYS A 197 13.68 -0.22 -21.99
CA LYS A 197 13.45 0.76 -23.05
C LYS A 197 12.32 1.68 -22.59
N LEU A 198 12.66 2.91 -22.23
CA LEU A 198 11.71 3.91 -21.72
C LEU A 198 11.60 5.10 -22.68
N LEU A 199 10.63 5.97 -22.45
CA LEU A 199 10.59 7.28 -23.12
C LEU A 199 11.38 8.31 -22.32
N CYS A 200 11.95 9.29 -23.01
CA CYS A 200 12.52 10.48 -22.40
C CYS A 200 12.11 11.73 -23.18
N THR A 201 12.01 12.85 -22.47
CA THR A 201 11.65 14.16 -23.02
C THR A 201 12.19 15.28 -22.11
N ASP A 202 12.09 16.52 -22.57
CA ASP A 202 12.42 17.69 -21.76
C ASP A 202 11.27 18.00 -20.78
N LEU A 203 11.44 17.62 -19.51
CA LEU A 203 10.47 17.90 -18.44
C LEU A 203 10.47 19.37 -17.99
N THR A 204 11.32 20.22 -18.56
CA THR A 204 11.31 21.68 -18.33
C THR A 204 10.49 22.43 -19.37
N ASN A 205 9.97 21.75 -20.38
CA ASN A 205 9.18 22.35 -21.44
C ASN A 205 8.00 23.17 -20.89
N GLY A 206 7.88 24.41 -21.33
CA GLY A 206 6.82 25.34 -20.93
C GLY A 206 6.94 25.93 -19.52
N LEU A 207 7.92 25.51 -18.71
CA LEU A 207 8.19 26.14 -17.42
C LEU A 207 8.80 27.54 -17.60
N PRO A 208 8.66 28.45 -16.61
CA PRO A 208 9.36 29.74 -16.63
C PRO A 208 10.87 29.59 -16.79
N ALA A 209 11.49 30.50 -17.54
CA ALA A 209 12.94 30.46 -17.79
C ALA A 209 13.75 30.39 -16.47
N GLY A 210 14.74 29.50 -16.43
CA GLY A 210 15.56 29.27 -15.23
C GLY A 210 14.96 28.30 -14.21
N SER A 211 13.75 27.78 -14.44
CA SER A 211 13.17 26.72 -13.61
C SER A 211 14.02 25.45 -13.69
N LYS A 212 14.20 24.78 -12.54
CA LYS A 212 14.78 23.44 -12.49
C LYS A 212 13.66 22.41 -12.43
N PRO A 213 13.81 21.24 -13.05
CA PRO A 213 12.81 20.19 -12.95
C PRO A 213 12.75 19.68 -11.50
N LYS A 214 11.54 19.46 -10.99
CA LYS A 214 11.30 18.91 -9.65
C LYS A 214 11.68 17.42 -9.55
N GLU A 215 11.71 16.72 -10.67
CA GLU A 215 12.11 15.32 -10.79
C GLU A 215 13.11 15.11 -11.93
N ASP A 216 13.79 13.97 -11.87
CA ASP A 216 14.69 13.49 -12.91
C ASP A 216 14.01 12.38 -13.75
N ALA A 217 12.94 11.79 -13.21
CA ALA A 217 12.11 10.80 -13.86
C ALA A 217 10.68 10.78 -13.26
N ILE A 218 9.71 10.37 -14.06
CA ILE A 218 8.33 10.10 -13.66
C ILE A 218 8.13 8.59 -13.68
N ILE A 219 7.66 8.01 -12.58
CA ILE A 219 7.22 6.60 -12.50
C ILE A 219 5.74 6.56 -12.83
N GLY A 220 5.43 5.96 -13.98
CA GLY A 220 4.07 5.84 -14.48
C GLY A 220 3.33 4.61 -13.97
N GLY A 221 2.04 4.56 -14.31
CA GLY A 221 1.12 3.51 -13.90
C GLY A 221 1.51 2.10 -14.36
N GLU A 222 2.35 1.94 -15.40
CA GLU A 222 2.86 0.64 -15.82
C GLU A 222 3.83 0.03 -14.80
N LEU A 223 4.75 0.84 -14.25
CA LEU A 223 5.68 0.39 -13.22
C LEU A 223 4.98 0.29 -11.86
N LEU A 224 4.11 1.26 -11.52
CA LEU A 224 3.33 1.20 -10.29
C LEU A 224 2.45 -0.05 -10.24
N ALA A 225 1.84 -0.43 -11.36
CA ALA A 225 1.10 -1.67 -11.45
C ALA A 225 1.99 -2.91 -11.36
N ARG A 226 3.11 -2.93 -12.10
CA ARG A 226 4.04 -4.07 -12.11
C ARG A 226 4.55 -4.37 -10.70
N LEU A 227 4.91 -3.32 -9.96
CA LEU A 227 5.49 -3.43 -8.62
C LEU A 227 4.43 -3.47 -7.51
N ASP A 228 3.15 -3.60 -7.89
CA ASP A 228 2.03 -3.62 -6.96
C ASP A 228 2.08 -2.46 -5.95
N ALA A 229 2.14 -1.23 -6.44
CA ALA A 229 2.33 -0.09 -5.58
C ALA A 229 1.16 0.10 -4.59
N VAL A 230 1.51 0.43 -3.35
CA VAL A 230 0.58 1.02 -2.38
C VAL A 230 1.10 2.38 -1.97
N ILE A 231 0.28 3.42 -2.05
CA ILE A 231 0.65 4.80 -1.70
C ILE A 231 -0.19 5.20 -0.50
N SER A 232 0.44 5.63 0.60
CA SER A 232 -0.23 6.12 1.81
C SER A 232 0.18 7.55 2.12
N TYR A 233 -0.75 8.49 1.92
CA TYR A 233 -0.52 9.92 2.21
C TYR A 233 -0.36 10.18 3.71
N ARG A 234 -1.11 9.46 4.54
CA ARG A 234 -1.04 9.60 5.99
C ARG A 234 0.31 9.13 6.54
N GLU A 235 0.82 8.00 6.05
CA GLU A 235 2.11 7.46 6.50
C GLU A 235 3.31 8.10 5.78
N ARG A 236 3.06 8.81 4.67
CA ARG A 236 4.09 9.35 3.75
C ARG A 236 5.02 8.27 3.20
N LEU A 237 4.41 7.13 2.89
CA LEU A 237 5.09 5.95 2.39
C LEU A 237 4.49 5.53 1.06
N ILE A 238 5.36 5.12 0.13
CA ILE A 238 5.00 4.21 -0.95
C ILE A 238 5.61 2.85 -0.65
N PHE A 239 4.86 1.80 -0.96
CA PHE A 239 5.26 0.42 -0.81
C PHE A 239 5.35 -0.21 -2.18
N LEU A 240 6.46 -0.89 -2.47
CA LEU A 240 6.70 -1.57 -3.74
C LEU A 240 7.09 -3.02 -3.46
N ARG A 241 6.78 -3.93 -4.39
CA ARG A 241 7.20 -5.33 -4.33
C ARG A 241 8.53 -5.54 -5.07
N PRO A 242 9.67 -5.59 -4.37
CA PRO A 242 10.98 -5.74 -5.02
C PRO A 242 11.13 -7.06 -5.77
N ASP A 243 10.42 -8.11 -5.36
CA ASP A 243 10.40 -9.41 -6.05
C ASP A 243 9.67 -9.40 -7.40
N LEU A 244 8.87 -8.35 -7.68
CA LEU A 244 8.27 -8.11 -8.99
C LEU A 244 9.16 -7.22 -9.90
N GLY A 245 10.31 -6.79 -9.39
CA GLY A 245 11.42 -6.28 -10.18
C GLY A 245 12.08 -7.37 -11.03
N ASP A 246 13.17 -7.03 -11.71
CA ASP A 246 14.08 -8.00 -12.28
C ASP A 246 15.00 -8.49 -11.16
N LYS A 247 15.06 -9.81 -10.96
CA LYS A 247 15.98 -10.38 -9.96
C LYS A 247 17.40 -10.03 -10.37
N PRO A 248 18.22 -9.30 -9.57
CA PRO A 248 19.65 -9.43 -9.75
C PRO A 248 19.97 -10.90 -9.58
N GLU A 249 20.84 -11.44 -10.44
CA GLU A 249 21.59 -12.65 -10.11
C GLU A 249 22.35 -12.37 -8.81
N VAL A 250 21.71 -12.63 -7.67
CA VAL A 250 22.41 -13.01 -6.47
C VAL A 250 23.02 -14.34 -6.88
N ALA A 251 24.34 -14.35 -7.10
CA ALA A 251 25.11 -15.54 -7.43
C ALA A 251 24.52 -16.75 -6.69
N GLU A 252 24.14 -17.76 -7.46
CA GLU A 252 23.55 -18.99 -6.98
C GLU A 252 24.33 -19.54 -5.78
N LEU A 253 23.84 -19.29 -4.58
CA LEU A 253 24.07 -20.18 -3.46
C LEU A 253 22.90 -21.14 -3.44
N GLY A 254 23.00 -22.13 -4.33
CA GLY A 254 22.30 -23.41 -4.26
C GLY A 254 20.78 -23.36 -4.34
N GLU A 255 20.25 -23.83 -5.47
CA GLU A 255 18.90 -24.40 -5.52
C GLU A 255 18.76 -25.50 -4.45
N ARG A 256 18.23 -25.14 -3.28
CA ARG A 256 17.62 -26.04 -2.31
C ARG A 256 16.74 -25.25 -1.35
N ALA A 257 15.72 -24.59 -1.90
CA ALA A 257 14.51 -24.29 -1.15
C ALA A 257 13.35 -24.65 -2.07
N GLY A 258 12.70 -25.77 -1.76
CA GLY A 258 11.50 -26.18 -2.48
C GLY A 258 10.49 -25.04 -2.50
N GLU A 259 9.78 -24.92 -3.61
CA GLU A 259 8.57 -24.11 -3.71
C GLU A 259 7.64 -24.44 -2.54
N LYS A 260 7.65 -23.63 -1.47
CA LYS A 260 6.70 -23.67 -0.34
C LYS A 260 6.97 -22.53 0.65
N GLU A 261 6.01 -21.60 0.72
CA GLU A 261 5.69 -20.73 1.87
C GLU A 261 6.74 -19.77 2.48
N SER A 262 8.05 -19.94 2.29
CA SER A 262 9.09 -19.29 3.13
C SER A 262 9.62 -17.94 2.63
N GLN A 263 9.34 -17.52 1.40
CA GLN A 263 9.93 -16.28 0.87
C GLN A 263 9.29 -14.99 1.45
N PHE A 264 8.12 -15.12 2.08
CA PHE A 264 7.36 -14.03 2.69
C PHE A 264 7.64 -13.82 4.19
N ASP A 265 8.56 -14.59 4.77
CA ASP A 265 8.93 -14.49 6.19
C ASP A 265 9.99 -13.42 6.48
N PHE A 266 10.62 -12.86 5.44
CA PHE A 266 11.78 -11.99 5.56
C PHE A 266 11.44 -10.52 5.26
N ARG A 267 11.82 -9.61 6.17
CA ARG A 267 11.78 -8.14 6.02
C ARG A 267 13.14 -7.61 5.58
N ILE A 268 13.13 -6.46 4.94
CA ILE A 268 14.33 -5.63 4.72
C ILE A 268 14.48 -4.64 5.89
N PHE A 269 15.54 -4.76 6.67
CA PHE A 269 15.92 -3.83 7.73
C PHE A 269 17.00 -2.88 7.23
N LYS A 270 16.87 -1.58 7.52
CA LYS A 270 17.78 -0.53 7.03
C LYS A 270 18.66 -0.03 8.16
N LEU A 271 19.97 -0.04 7.96
CA LEU A 271 20.95 0.43 8.95
C LEU A 271 21.30 1.91 8.74
N LYS A 272 21.81 2.54 9.80
CA LYS A 272 22.24 3.95 9.79
C LYS A 272 23.41 4.20 8.83
N ASP A 273 24.24 3.19 8.58
CA ASP A 273 25.37 3.23 7.62
C ASP A 273 24.91 3.11 6.15
N GLY A 274 23.62 2.90 5.90
CA GLY A 274 23.05 2.78 4.56
C GLY A 274 22.97 1.34 4.05
N THR A 275 23.51 0.35 4.77
CA THR A 275 23.35 -1.06 4.43
C THR A 275 21.93 -1.56 4.71
N THR A 276 21.51 -2.58 3.97
CA THR A 276 20.25 -3.28 4.18
C THR A 276 20.50 -4.73 4.57
N ILE A 277 19.66 -5.27 5.44
CA ILE A 277 19.69 -6.66 5.87
C ILE A 277 18.34 -7.26 5.53
N ARG A 278 18.33 -8.32 4.72
CA ARG A 278 17.13 -9.10 4.49
C ARG A 278 17.12 -10.30 5.43
N GLY A 279 16.10 -10.37 6.28
CA GLY A 279 16.05 -11.39 7.32
C GLY A 279 14.76 -11.36 8.14
N LYS A 280 14.66 -12.27 9.10
CA LYS A 280 13.55 -12.43 10.02
C LYS A 280 14.06 -12.23 11.44
N LEU A 281 13.44 -11.31 12.18
CA LEU A 281 13.77 -11.11 13.59
C LEU A 281 13.28 -12.33 14.39
N VAL A 282 14.19 -13.09 14.99
CA VAL A 282 13.90 -14.37 15.66
C VAL A 282 14.12 -14.35 17.17
N ALA A 283 14.92 -13.42 17.68
CA ALA A 283 15.11 -13.25 19.12
C ALA A 283 15.43 -11.80 19.50
N LYS A 284 15.06 -11.44 20.73
CA LYS A 284 15.43 -10.18 21.40
C LYS A 284 15.87 -10.50 22.82
N ASN A 285 16.99 -9.94 23.26
CA ASN A 285 17.48 -10.14 24.62
C ASN A 285 16.59 -9.40 25.65
N GLU A 286 16.74 -9.74 26.93
CA GLU A 286 15.91 -9.18 28.02
C GLU A 286 15.97 -7.65 28.09
N SER A 287 17.15 -7.06 27.86
CA SER A 287 17.33 -5.60 27.84
C SER A 287 16.66 -4.92 26.62
N GLY A 288 16.25 -5.67 25.60
CA GLY A 288 15.72 -5.15 24.34
C GLY A 288 16.74 -4.43 23.46
N THR A 289 18.04 -4.49 23.79
CA THR A 289 19.13 -3.79 23.05
C THR A 289 19.82 -4.67 22.02
N GLY A 290 19.79 -5.99 22.22
CA GLY A 290 20.37 -6.99 21.34
C GLY A 290 19.28 -7.83 20.69
N ILE A 291 19.45 -8.10 19.39
CA ILE A 291 18.54 -8.92 18.60
C ILE A 291 19.27 -9.94 17.75
N THR A 292 18.57 -11.00 17.34
CA THR A 292 19.05 -11.98 16.38
C THR A 292 18.14 -11.99 15.16
N ILE A 293 18.74 -11.87 13.97
CA ILE A 293 18.05 -11.93 12.69
C ILE A 293 18.51 -13.20 11.95
N GLU A 294 17.54 -14.04 11.56
CA GLU A 294 17.73 -15.14 10.61
C GLU A 294 17.78 -14.55 9.20
N LEU A 295 18.94 -14.64 8.55
CA LEU A 295 19.17 -14.14 7.20
C LEU A 295 18.54 -15.07 6.15
N VAL A 296 18.42 -14.60 4.91
CA VAL A 296 17.80 -15.38 3.81
C VAL A 296 18.54 -16.70 3.52
N ASN A 297 19.84 -16.78 3.83
CA ASN A 297 20.64 -18.00 3.71
C ASN A 297 20.46 -18.98 4.90
N GLY A 298 19.57 -18.67 5.85
CA GLY A 298 19.33 -19.46 7.07
C GLY A 298 20.30 -19.19 8.22
N GLU A 299 21.27 -18.28 8.06
CA GLU A 299 22.23 -17.94 9.11
C GLU A 299 21.62 -16.99 10.15
N ASN A 300 21.80 -17.30 11.43
CA ASN A 300 21.41 -16.40 12.52
C ASN A 300 22.53 -15.44 12.87
N ARG A 301 22.26 -14.13 12.78
CA ARG A 301 23.25 -13.08 13.07
C ARG A 301 22.74 -12.08 14.11
N GLY A 302 23.60 -11.75 15.07
CA GLY A 302 23.33 -10.81 16.15
C GLY A 302 23.56 -9.34 15.75
N PHE A 303 22.67 -8.45 16.19
CA PHE A 303 22.75 -7.00 15.98
C PHE A 303 22.34 -6.22 17.22
N THR A 304 22.83 -4.99 17.33
CA THR A 304 22.34 -4.02 18.32
C THR A 304 21.30 -3.11 17.69
N VAL A 305 20.21 -2.84 18.42
CA VAL A 305 19.03 -2.12 17.93
C VAL A 305 19.36 -0.69 17.47
N ASP A 306 20.35 -0.05 18.09
CA ASP A 306 20.79 1.31 17.80
C ASP A 306 21.49 1.45 16.44
N ARG A 307 21.87 0.35 15.77
CA ARG A 307 22.41 0.38 14.40
C ARG A 307 21.36 0.62 13.33
N PHE A 308 20.10 0.36 13.64
CA PHE A 308 19.00 0.47 12.67
C PHE A 308 18.51 1.91 12.55
N LYS A 309 17.93 2.26 11.39
CA LYS A 309 17.28 3.55 11.20
C LYS A 309 16.10 3.69 12.17
N PRO A 310 15.70 4.93 12.57
CA PRO A 310 14.69 5.16 13.59
C PRO A 310 13.38 4.37 13.40
N ASP A 311 12.91 4.23 12.16
CA ASP A 311 11.69 3.48 11.89
C ASP A 311 11.83 1.97 12.16
N ASP A 312 12.97 1.38 11.77
CA ASP A 312 13.25 -0.04 12.00
C ASP A 312 13.60 -0.30 13.48
N GLU A 313 14.27 0.65 14.13
CA GLU A 313 14.48 0.64 15.59
C GLU A 313 13.14 0.61 16.34
N LEU A 314 12.19 1.49 16.00
CA LEU A 314 10.87 1.51 16.62
C LEU A 314 10.14 0.18 16.43
N LEU A 315 10.24 -0.42 15.24
CA LEU A 315 9.65 -1.70 14.94
C LEU A 315 10.27 -2.83 15.77
N ILE A 316 11.60 -2.90 15.82
CA ILE A 316 12.33 -3.90 16.59
C ILE A 316 12.01 -3.78 18.09
N ARG A 317 11.88 -2.55 18.60
CA ARG A 317 11.52 -2.31 20.01
C ARG A 317 10.13 -2.85 20.33
N ARG A 318 9.17 -2.69 19.41
CA ARG A 318 7.79 -3.20 19.53
C ARG A 318 7.65 -4.70 19.31
N TRP A 319 8.65 -5.33 18.68
CA TRP A 319 8.62 -6.76 18.38
C TRP A 319 8.53 -7.63 19.64
N SER A 320 7.72 -8.68 19.57
CA SER A 320 7.66 -9.79 20.52
C SER A 320 7.26 -11.07 19.79
N GLU A 321 7.54 -12.24 20.37
CA GLU A 321 7.11 -13.53 19.79
C GLU A 321 5.58 -13.59 19.63
N ASP A 322 4.83 -13.05 20.59
CA ASP A 322 3.38 -12.91 20.51
C ASP A 322 2.92 -12.02 19.35
N ALA A 323 3.66 -10.94 19.06
CA ALA A 323 3.37 -10.07 17.93
C ALA A 323 3.58 -10.84 16.61
N VAL A 324 4.65 -11.63 16.50
CA VAL A 324 4.90 -12.47 15.30
C VAL A 324 3.82 -13.54 15.13
N ALA A 325 3.40 -14.20 16.21
CA ALA A 325 2.33 -15.19 16.16
C ALA A 325 1.00 -14.57 15.72
N PHE A 326 0.70 -13.36 16.20
CA PHE A 326 -0.46 -12.58 15.77
C PHE A 326 -0.36 -12.15 14.30
N GLU A 327 0.79 -11.65 13.87
CA GLU A 327 1.07 -11.22 12.49
C GLU A 327 0.91 -12.36 11.47
N ARG A 328 1.29 -13.61 11.84
CA ARG A 328 1.03 -14.80 11.01
C ARG A 328 -0.47 -15.02 10.77
N ASN A 329 -1.30 -14.76 11.78
CA ASN A 329 -2.76 -14.86 11.66
C ASN A 329 -3.38 -13.66 10.89
N CYS A 330 -2.62 -12.58 10.69
CA CYS A 330 -3.05 -11.43 9.88
C CYS A 330 -2.69 -11.57 8.39
N ARG A 331 -2.09 -12.68 7.95
CA ARG A 331 -1.64 -12.87 6.56
C ARG A 331 -2.75 -12.71 5.53
N ASP A 332 -4.00 -13.02 5.89
CA ASP A 332 -5.16 -12.88 5.01
C ASP A 332 -5.86 -11.51 5.10
N LEU A 333 -5.47 -10.64 6.03
CA LEU A 333 -6.13 -9.34 6.26
C LEU A 333 -5.82 -8.34 5.13
N THR A 334 -6.75 -8.06 4.23
CA THR A 334 -6.49 -7.12 3.12
C THR A 334 -6.18 -5.69 3.62
N VAL A 335 -5.55 -4.85 2.80
CA VAL A 335 -5.42 -3.41 3.07
C VAL A 335 -6.80 -2.80 3.27
N LYS A 336 -7.78 -3.22 2.46
CA LYS A 336 -9.19 -2.88 2.63
C LYS A 336 -9.70 -3.19 4.04
N ASP A 337 -9.49 -4.40 4.55
CA ASP A 337 -9.98 -4.78 5.87
C ASP A 337 -9.39 -3.88 6.96
N LEU A 338 -8.07 -3.65 6.91
CA LEU A 338 -7.38 -2.77 7.85
C LEU A 338 -7.92 -1.33 7.81
N LEU A 339 -8.06 -0.76 6.61
CA LEU A 339 -8.47 0.62 6.43
C LEU A 339 -9.96 0.84 6.75
N ASN A 340 -10.82 -0.14 6.46
CA ASN A 340 -12.24 -0.10 6.87
C ASN A 340 -12.38 0.01 8.39
N ILE A 341 -11.57 -0.74 9.14
CA ILE A 341 -11.57 -0.69 10.61
C ILE A 341 -11.06 0.67 11.13
N ARG A 342 -10.35 1.44 10.30
CA ARG A 342 -9.82 2.79 10.56
C ARG A 342 -10.71 3.92 10.02
N SER A 343 -11.95 3.59 9.68
CA SER A 343 -12.96 4.53 9.16
C SER A 343 -12.58 5.18 7.83
N TYR A 344 -11.71 4.53 7.04
CA TYR A 344 -11.58 4.90 5.64
C TYR A 344 -12.81 4.43 4.87
N GLN A 345 -13.23 5.26 3.92
CA GLN A 345 -14.15 4.85 2.87
C GLN A 345 -13.35 4.16 1.77
N SER A 346 -13.89 3.09 1.19
CA SER A 346 -13.22 2.30 0.16
C SER A 346 -13.99 2.39 -1.15
N PHE A 347 -13.30 2.79 -2.21
CA PHE A 347 -13.83 2.94 -3.56
C PHE A 347 -13.09 1.99 -4.49
N GLU A 348 -13.83 1.26 -5.30
CA GLU A 348 -13.22 0.51 -6.40
C GLU A 348 -12.78 1.49 -7.47
N THR A 349 -11.56 1.28 -7.98
CA THR A 349 -11.02 2.06 -9.08
C THR A 349 -11.20 1.29 -10.38
N GLU A 350 -11.59 2.01 -11.42
CA GLU A 350 -11.55 1.50 -12.78
C GLU A 350 -10.19 1.83 -13.37
N ARG A 351 -9.52 0.83 -13.96
CA ARG A 351 -8.29 1.07 -14.72
C ARG A 351 -8.55 0.95 -16.21
N LYS A 352 -8.25 2.01 -16.96
CA LYS A 352 -8.24 1.99 -18.43
C LYS A 352 -6.81 2.25 -18.90
N GLY A 353 -6.18 1.23 -19.48
CA GLY A 353 -4.74 1.25 -19.69
C GLY A 353 -4.00 1.30 -18.36
N ASN A 354 -3.18 2.33 -18.12
CA ASN A 354 -2.45 2.51 -16.86
C ASN A 354 -3.03 3.62 -15.97
N HIS A 355 -4.06 4.32 -16.43
CA HIS A 355 -4.76 5.34 -15.64
C HIS A 355 -5.82 4.72 -14.76
N ILE A 356 -5.93 5.22 -13.53
CA ILE A 356 -6.93 4.81 -12.55
C ILE A 356 -7.97 5.91 -12.33
N TYR A 357 -9.23 5.51 -12.31
CA TYR A 357 -10.37 6.40 -12.21
C TYR A 357 -11.23 6.02 -11.01
N VAL A 358 -11.85 7.03 -10.39
CA VAL A 358 -12.83 6.85 -9.32
C VAL A 358 -14.13 7.57 -9.67
N GLU A 359 -15.26 6.96 -9.31
CA GLU A 359 -16.58 7.57 -9.48
C GLU A 359 -16.92 8.51 -8.31
N GLY A 360 -17.70 9.54 -8.61
CA GLY A 360 -18.25 10.49 -7.66
C GLY A 360 -19.37 11.29 -8.28
N ALA A 361 -19.63 12.48 -7.75
CA ALA A 361 -20.51 13.45 -8.37
C ALA A 361 -19.89 14.86 -8.35
N LEU A 362 -20.24 15.65 -9.36
CA LEU A 362 -19.93 17.08 -9.46
C LEU A 362 -21.26 17.82 -9.62
N ASN A 363 -21.55 18.74 -8.71
CA ASN A 363 -22.82 19.48 -8.65
C ASN A 363 -24.05 18.56 -8.72
N GLY A 364 -24.02 17.44 -7.98
CA GLY A 364 -25.09 16.43 -7.92
C GLY A 364 -25.22 15.52 -9.15
N GLN A 365 -24.35 15.65 -10.16
CA GLN A 365 -24.35 14.81 -11.35
C GLN A 365 -23.21 13.79 -11.29
N LYS A 366 -23.50 12.52 -11.64
CA LYS A 366 -22.46 11.46 -11.67
C LYS A 366 -21.27 11.87 -12.53
N ALA A 367 -20.08 11.67 -11.99
CA ALA A 367 -18.83 12.08 -12.61
C ALA A 367 -17.74 11.02 -12.35
N LYS A 368 -16.73 11.02 -13.22
CA LYS A 368 -15.56 10.17 -13.11
C LYS A 368 -14.32 11.04 -13.09
N PHE A 369 -13.40 10.76 -12.17
CA PHE A 369 -12.19 11.55 -11.97
C PHE A 369 -10.96 10.68 -12.17
N LEU A 370 -9.95 11.22 -12.84
CA LEU A 370 -8.62 10.61 -12.88
C LEU A 370 -7.96 10.80 -11.52
N VAL A 371 -7.38 9.75 -10.94
CA VAL A 371 -6.54 9.88 -9.73
C VAL A 371 -5.11 10.08 -10.19
N ASP A 372 -4.54 11.24 -9.87
CA ASP A 372 -3.25 11.69 -10.39
C ASP A 372 -2.37 12.24 -9.26
N THR A 373 -1.42 11.42 -8.81
CA THR A 373 -0.44 11.83 -7.80
C THR A 373 0.68 12.73 -8.36
N GLY A 374 0.81 12.82 -9.69
CA GLY A 374 1.77 13.68 -10.39
C GLY A 374 1.31 15.13 -10.49
N ALA A 375 -0.01 15.35 -10.55
CA ALA A 375 -0.63 16.67 -10.52
C ALA A 375 -0.53 17.33 -9.14
N ASP A 376 -0.03 18.57 -9.10
CA ASP A 376 0.09 19.33 -7.85
C ASP A 376 -1.28 19.72 -7.26
N GLY A 377 -2.20 20.12 -8.13
CA GLY A 377 -3.56 20.51 -7.77
C GLY A 377 -4.60 19.82 -8.63
N SER A 378 -5.81 19.71 -8.09
CA SER A 378 -6.95 19.18 -8.82
C SER A 378 -7.35 20.12 -9.95
N LEU A 379 -7.71 19.56 -11.10
CA LEU A 379 -7.92 20.30 -12.35
C LEU A 379 -9.15 19.76 -13.08
N PHE A 380 -10.09 20.62 -13.48
CA PHE A 380 -11.21 20.21 -14.34
C PHE A 380 -10.89 20.38 -15.82
N ASN A 381 -11.43 19.48 -16.64
CA ASN A 381 -11.52 19.77 -18.07
C ASN A 381 -12.55 20.89 -18.25
N ILE A 382 -12.20 21.94 -18.99
CA ILE A 382 -13.06 23.12 -19.14
C ILE A 382 -14.41 22.82 -19.80
N GLY A 383 -14.44 21.92 -20.79
CA GLY A 383 -15.68 21.47 -21.42
C GLY A 383 -16.59 20.75 -20.42
N SER A 384 -16.02 19.87 -19.61
CA SER A 384 -16.73 19.20 -18.53
C SER A 384 -17.18 20.18 -17.44
N ALA A 385 -16.36 21.16 -17.04
CA ALA A 385 -16.76 22.15 -16.04
C ALA A 385 -18.04 22.89 -16.45
N ASN A 386 -18.14 23.29 -17.72
CA ASN A 386 -19.35 23.90 -18.29
C ASN A 386 -20.54 22.93 -18.32
N GLN A 387 -20.35 21.69 -18.80
CA GLN A 387 -21.39 20.66 -18.85
C GLN A 387 -21.98 20.37 -17.45
N TYR A 388 -21.14 20.38 -16.42
CA TYR A 388 -21.51 20.13 -15.04
C TYR A 388 -21.96 21.40 -14.29
N ARG A 389 -22.16 22.53 -15.00
CA ARG A 389 -22.68 23.80 -14.47
C ARG A 389 -21.79 24.42 -13.39
N CYS A 390 -20.47 24.30 -13.53
CA CYS A 390 -19.53 25.08 -12.74
C CYS A 390 -19.47 26.53 -13.25
N GLU A 391 -19.14 27.47 -12.37
CA GLU A 391 -18.91 28.87 -12.73
C GLU A 391 -17.45 29.00 -13.20
N VAL A 392 -17.22 28.99 -14.52
CA VAL A 392 -15.89 29.12 -15.14
C VAL A 392 -15.57 30.60 -15.34
N GLY A 393 -14.47 31.07 -14.74
CA GLY A 393 -13.97 32.43 -14.87
C GLY A 393 -13.18 32.69 -16.15
N PRO A 394 -12.48 33.84 -16.25
CA PRO A 394 -11.60 34.15 -17.37
C PRO A 394 -10.41 33.17 -17.43
N MET A 395 -9.92 32.91 -18.65
CA MET A 395 -8.76 32.04 -18.93
C MET A 395 -7.43 32.79 -18.74
N ASP A 396 -7.25 33.43 -17.59
CA ASP A 396 -6.12 34.31 -17.27
C ASP A 396 -5.10 33.67 -16.30
N GLN A 397 -5.33 32.42 -15.89
CA GLN A 397 -4.40 31.61 -15.12
C GLN A 397 -3.59 30.70 -16.03
N TRP A 398 -2.56 30.05 -15.46
CA TRP A 398 -1.67 29.16 -16.21
C TRP A 398 -1.44 27.85 -15.48
N VAL A 399 -1.52 26.76 -16.22
CA VAL A 399 -1.15 25.41 -15.78
C VAL A 399 -0.03 24.87 -16.65
N TYR A 400 0.73 23.93 -16.10
CA TYR A 400 1.93 23.38 -16.71
C TYR A 400 1.86 21.86 -16.68
N GLY A 401 2.29 21.23 -17.76
CA GLY A 401 2.44 19.78 -17.85
C GLY A 401 3.44 19.42 -18.93
N ILE A 402 3.51 18.14 -19.26
CA ILE A 402 4.49 17.61 -20.23
C ILE A 402 4.36 18.23 -21.62
N GLY A 403 3.15 18.67 -22.00
CA GLY A 403 2.91 19.36 -23.26
C GLY A 403 3.29 20.85 -23.24
N GLY A 404 3.70 21.38 -22.09
CA GLY A 404 4.06 22.78 -21.89
C GLY A 404 3.04 23.55 -21.06
N ARG A 405 2.85 24.83 -21.40
CA ARG A 405 1.97 25.75 -20.67
C ARG A 405 0.61 25.88 -21.35
N ALA A 406 -0.47 25.77 -20.58
CA ALA A 406 -1.84 26.00 -21.05
C ALA A 406 -2.55 27.10 -20.23
N PRO A 407 -3.43 27.90 -20.86
CA PRO A 407 -4.29 28.83 -20.13
C PRO A 407 -5.31 28.05 -19.29
N ALA A 408 -5.70 28.63 -18.16
CA ALA A 408 -6.64 28.05 -17.22
C ALA A 408 -7.58 29.11 -16.63
N ALA A 409 -8.74 28.69 -16.17
CA ALA A 409 -9.72 29.53 -15.50
C ALA A 409 -9.93 29.12 -14.06
N VAL A 410 -10.02 30.09 -13.16
CA VAL A 410 -10.57 29.87 -11.82
C VAL A 410 -12.02 29.44 -11.97
N THR A 411 -12.34 28.24 -11.49
CA THR A 411 -13.63 27.60 -11.67
C THR A 411 -14.22 27.26 -10.32
N LYS A 412 -15.42 27.77 -10.03
CA LYS A 412 -16.15 27.50 -8.80
C LYS A 412 -17.19 26.42 -9.03
N PHE A 413 -17.27 25.47 -8.11
CA PHE A 413 -18.29 24.42 -8.11
C PHE A 413 -19.13 24.46 -6.82
N LYS A 414 -20.33 23.89 -6.86
CA LYS A 414 -21.24 23.80 -5.72
C LYS A 414 -20.86 22.64 -4.81
N SER A 415 -20.73 21.43 -5.37
CA SER A 415 -20.34 20.23 -4.62
C SER A 415 -19.47 19.28 -5.43
N ILE A 416 -18.52 18.62 -4.77
CA ILE A 416 -17.92 17.36 -5.18
C ILE A 416 -18.29 16.33 -4.12
N GLU A 417 -18.78 15.18 -4.57
CA GLU A 417 -19.16 14.06 -3.70
C GLU A 417 -18.35 12.82 -4.09
N VAL A 418 -17.67 12.21 -3.11
CA VAL A 418 -17.01 10.91 -3.27
C VAL A 418 -17.37 10.06 -2.06
N GLY A 419 -18.31 9.14 -2.24
CA GLY A 419 -18.94 8.41 -1.14
C GLY A 419 -19.66 9.39 -0.20
N LYS A 420 -19.27 9.37 1.07
CA LYS A 420 -19.78 10.27 2.12
C LYS A 420 -18.99 11.58 2.24
N THR A 421 -17.87 11.70 1.52
CA THR A 421 -17.10 12.94 1.51
C THR A 421 -17.83 13.96 0.65
N LEU A 422 -18.16 15.10 1.23
CA LEU A 422 -18.80 16.23 0.56
C LEU A 422 -17.87 17.45 0.68
N ILE A 423 -17.47 18.00 -0.45
CA ILE A 423 -16.66 19.22 -0.55
C ILE A 423 -17.51 20.27 -1.27
N GLU A 424 -17.74 21.42 -0.63
CA GLU A 424 -18.67 22.42 -1.15
C GLU A 424 -18.01 23.78 -1.38
N ASN A 425 -18.56 24.51 -2.34
CA ASN A 425 -18.31 25.94 -2.57
C ASN A 425 -16.83 26.32 -2.72
N ARG A 426 -16.03 25.47 -3.37
CA ARG A 426 -14.60 25.71 -3.61
C ARG A 426 -14.32 26.21 -5.01
N ARG A 427 -13.10 26.72 -5.16
CA ARG A 427 -12.49 27.12 -6.43
C ARG A 427 -11.33 26.19 -6.72
N ILE A 428 -11.27 25.69 -7.95
CA ILE A 428 -10.09 25.01 -8.51
C ILE A 428 -9.84 25.56 -9.91
N LEU A 429 -8.75 25.16 -10.55
CA LEU A 429 -8.52 25.53 -11.95
C LEU A 429 -9.29 24.59 -12.88
N SER A 430 -9.68 25.10 -14.04
CA SER A 430 -10.03 24.30 -15.21
C SER A 430 -9.18 24.70 -16.41
N ALA A 431 -8.83 23.74 -17.25
CA ALA A 431 -8.06 23.96 -18.46
C ALA A 431 -8.56 23.04 -19.57
N ASP A 432 -8.16 23.33 -20.81
CA ASP A 432 -8.32 22.36 -21.88
C ASP A 432 -7.20 21.34 -21.83
N PHE A 433 -7.57 20.07 -21.71
CA PHE A 433 -6.65 18.95 -21.79
C PHE A 433 -7.38 17.72 -22.29
N SER A 434 -6.67 16.87 -23.03
CA SER A 434 -7.22 15.67 -23.61
C SER A 434 -7.39 14.56 -22.55
N SER A 435 -8.51 14.59 -21.83
CA SER A 435 -9.02 13.42 -21.09
C SER A 435 -10.44 13.11 -21.55
N ARG A 436 -10.60 12.01 -22.27
CA ARG A 436 -11.93 11.58 -22.77
C ARG A 436 -12.75 10.78 -21.74
N ASN A 437 -12.16 10.44 -20.60
CA ASN A 437 -12.74 9.50 -19.63
C ASN A 437 -12.99 10.11 -18.24
N SER A 438 -12.64 11.38 -18.02
CA SER A 438 -12.84 12.04 -16.74
C SER A 438 -13.32 13.48 -16.92
N VAL A 439 -14.08 13.97 -15.94
CA VAL A 439 -14.47 15.38 -15.86
C VAL A 439 -13.31 16.27 -15.39
N GLY A 440 -12.30 15.63 -14.78
CA GLY A 440 -11.18 16.28 -14.15
C GLY A 440 -10.22 15.29 -13.51
N ILE A 441 -9.30 15.87 -12.74
CA ILE A 441 -8.20 15.21 -12.07
C ILE A 441 -8.33 15.50 -10.56
N TYR A 442 -8.24 14.45 -9.74
CA TYR A 442 -7.92 14.58 -8.32
C TYR A 442 -6.41 14.55 -8.14
N GLY A 443 -5.87 15.74 -7.90
CA GLY A 443 -4.44 15.99 -7.72
C GLY A 443 -3.97 15.74 -6.28
N GLY A 444 -2.69 15.96 -6.05
CA GLY A 444 -2.06 15.77 -4.75
C GLY A 444 -2.70 16.58 -3.61
N ASP A 445 -3.29 17.74 -3.91
CA ASP A 445 -4.07 18.55 -2.95
C ASP A 445 -5.26 17.77 -2.35
N PHE A 446 -6.09 17.17 -3.20
CA PHE A 446 -7.25 16.39 -2.83
C PHE A 446 -6.84 15.11 -2.10
N MET A 447 -5.83 14.40 -2.64
CA MET A 447 -5.35 13.16 -2.04
C MET A 447 -4.76 13.40 -0.64
N ARG A 448 -4.08 14.53 -0.45
CA ARG A 448 -3.49 14.91 0.84
C ARG A 448 -4.53 15.36 1.85
N GLU A 449 -5.54 16.10 1.44
CA GLU A 449 -6.63 16.53 2.31
C GLU A 449 -7.40 15.33 2.88
N LEU A 450 -7.60 14.29 2.05
CA LEU A 450 -8.39 13.11 2.40
C LEU A 450 -7.55 11.91 2.87
N ASP A 451 -6.31 12.15 3.31
CA ASP A 451 -5.39 11.13 3.84
C ASP A 451 -5.31 9.87 2.95
N ALA A 452 -5.34 10.04 1.64
CA ALA A 452 -5.64 8.95 0.71
C ALA A 452 -4.69 7.75 0.81
N VAL A 453 -5.24 6.56 0.53
CA VAL A 453 -4.47 5.36 0.27
C VAL A 453 -4.86 4.78 -1.09
N ILE A 454 -3.89 4.50 -1.95
CA ILE A 454 -4.09 3.95 -3.30
C ILE A 454 -3.46 2.57 -3.35
N THR A 455 -4.16 1.56 -3.86
CA THR A 455 -3.65 0.18 -3.99
C THR A 455 -3.82 -0.33 -5.42
N TYR A 456 -2.74 -0.84 -6.02
CA TYR A 456 -2.78 -1.39 -7.38
C TYR A 456 -3.27 -2.85 -7.43
N ARG A 457 -2.92 -3.72 -6.48
CA ARG A 457 -3.47 -5.09 -6.44
C ARG A 457 -4.93 -5.19 -6.04
N GLU A 458 -5.35 -4.41 -5.04
CA GLU A 458 -6.77 -4.42 -4.63
C GLU A 458 -7.63 -3.49 -5.48
N MET A 459 -7.02 -2.71 -6.39
CA MET A 459 -7.67 -1.77 -7.29
C MET A 459 -8.58 -0.80 -6.54
N ARG A 460 -8.07 -0.22 -5.45
CA ARG A 460 -8.87 0.62 -4.55
C ARG A 460 -8.24 1.96 -4.28
N LEU A 461 -9.13 2.95 -4.16
CA LEU A 461 -8.85 4.23 -3.55
C LEU A 461 -9.55 4.26 -2.20
N PHE A 462 -8.81 4.61 -1.15
CA PHE A 462 -9.34 4.82 0.18
C PHE A 462 -9.22 6.29 0.55
N LEU A 463 -10.30 6.87 1.05
CA LEU A 463 -10.35 8.27 1.46
C LEU A 463 -10.87 8.37 2.89
N ARG A 464 -10.29 9.30 3.64
CA ARG A 464 -10.73 9.64 4.99
C ARG A 464 -10.56 11.13 5.19
N GLN A 465 -11.69 11.83 5.27
CA GLN A 465 -11.70 13.24 5.63
C GLN A 465 -11.22 13.38 7.07
N ARG A 466 -10.31 14.34 7.29
CA ARG A 466 -9.71 14.60 8.61
C ARG A 466 -10.70 15.17 9.61
#